data_AF-A0A357V2A4-F1
#
_entry.id   AF-A0A357V2A4-F1
#
_cell.length_a   1.000
_cell.length_b   1.000
_cell.length_c   1.000
_cell.angle_alpha   90.00
_cell.angle_beta   90.00
_cell.angle_gamma   90.00
#
_symmetry.space_group_name_H-M   'P 1'
#
loop_
_entity.id
_entity.type
_entity.pdbx_description
1 polymer ?
#
loop_
_entity_poly.entity_id
_entity_poly.type
_entity_poly.pdbx_seq_one_letter_code
_entity_poly.pdbx_strand_id
1 'polypeptide(L)'
;MRKIIAALAFSAVLTACGYVDKYEEGVADYEPTYCYAALGGGVECYREPIAGEDRRLVNYYGKHPSRFDAPAKPAPAQYQAPPMVNAWVKDPEPVVRVLPKGDLADRPWLASGYQEPVAREASPVATQALLRQAHEHLSRSIQQDSQDKLNGLNGSAGEDAPPFR
;
A
#
# COMPACT_ATOMS: atom_id res chain seq x y z
N MET A 1 6.42 6.42 55.59
CA MET A 1 7.46 6.58 54.55
C MET A 1 7.89 5.26 53.89
N ARG A 2 8.34 4.22 54.63
CA ARG A 2 8.77 2.93 54.03
C ARG A 2 7.76 2.27 53.07
N LYS A 3 6.46 2.31 53.40
CA LYS A 3 5.39 1.74 52.54
C LYS A 3 5.20 2.49 51.22
N ILE A 4 5.46 3.80 51.20
CA ILE A 4 5.36 4.64 50.01
C ILE A 4 6.56 4.40 49.09
N ILE A 5 7.76 4.25 49.68
CA ILE A 5 8.98 3.90 48.95
C ILE A 5 8.84 2.52 48.31
N ALA A 6 8.28 1.53 49.02
CA ALA A 6 8.03 0.20 48.47
C ALA A 6 7.02 0.22 47.31
N ALA A 7 5.96 1.03 47.42
CA ALA A 7 4.97 1.17 46.35
C ALA A 7 5.54 1.83 45.09
N LEU A 8 6.37 2.87 45.24
CA LEU A 8 7.06 3.54 44.12
C LEU A 8 8.09 2.63 43.46
N ALA A 9 8.85 1.85 44.25
CA ALA A 9 9.79 0.87 43.71
C ALA A 9 9.07 -0.22 42.89
N PHE A 10 7.92 -0.71 43.39
CA PHE A 10 7.16 -1.73 42.69
C PHE A 10 6.53 -1.23 41.38
N SER A 11 6.02 0.01 41.38
CA SER A 11 5.48 0.63 40.17
C SER A 11 6.56 0.94 39.14
N ALA A 12 7.76 1.35 39.57
CA ALA A 12 8.91 1.52 38.67
C ALA A 12 9.35 0.19 38.00
N VAL A 13 9.32 -0.92 38.74
CA VAL A 13 9.64 -2.26 38.19
C VAL A 13 8.59 -2.71 37.17
N LEU A 14 7.30 -2.43 37.41
CA LEU A 14 6.23 -2.77 36.46
C LEU A 14 6.31 -1.98 35.15
N THR A 15 6.80 -0.74 35.18
CA THR A 15 6.99 0.08 33.97
C THR A 15 8.25 -0.28 33.17
N ALA A 16 9.18 -1.06 33.74
CA ALA A 16 10.43 -1.42 33.09
C ALA A 16 10.31 -2.64 32.14
N CYS A 17 9.15 -3.32 32.11
CA CYS A 17 8.84 -4.34 31.12
C CYS A 17 8.44 -3.70 29.79
N GLY A 18 9.41 -3.15 29.06
CA GLY A 18 9.23 -2.75 27.67
C GLY A 18 8.88 -3.97 26.83
N TYR A 19 7.63 -4.07 26.41
CA TYR A 19 7.14 -5.14 25.55
C TYR A 19 7.86 -5.05 24.20
N VAL A 20 8.84 -5.94 23.98
CA VAL A 20 9.40 -6.20 22.66
C VAL A 20 8.46 -7.19 21.98
N ASP A 21 8.00 -6.86 20.78
CA ASP A 21 7.14 -7.76 20.04
C ASP A 21 7.94 -9.03 19.71
N LYS A 22 7.36 -10.21 19.89
CA LYS A 22 7.99 -11.49 19.54
C LYS A 22 8.36 -11.55 18.05
N TYR A 23 7.63 -10.81 17.23
CA TYR A 23 7.99 -10.61 15.83
C TYR A 23 9.35 -9.88 15.70
N GLU A 24 9.52 -8.74 16.39
CA GLU A 24 10.76 -7.94 16.35
C GLU A 24 11.97 -8.75 16.83
N GLU A 25 11.82 -9.65 17.81
CA GLU A 25 12.89 -10.57 18.24
C GLU A 25 13.33 -11.52 17.11
N GLY A 26 12.38 -12.03 16.32
CA GLY A 26 12.66 -12.98 15.23
C GLY A 26 13.24 -12.34 13.97
N VAL A 27 13.00 -11.04 13.78
CA VAL A 27 13.51 -10.28 12.62
C VAL A 27 14.63 -9.29 12.98
N ALA A 28 15.12 -9.32 14.21
CA ALA A 28 16.14 -8.39 14.71
C ALA A 28 17.45 -8.45 13.93
N ASP A 29 17.81 -9.63 13.43
CA ASP A 29 19.08 -9.87 12.73
C ASP A 29 19.01 -9.53 11.22
N TYR A 30 17.83 -9.19 10.70
CA TYR A 30 17.64 -8.87 9.29
C TYR A 30 17.92 -7.40 9.01
N GLU A 31 18.28 -7.10 7.76
CA GLU A 31 18.42 -5.71 7.31
C GLU A 31 17.05 -5.00 7.40
N PRO A 32 16.96 -3.86 8.11
CA PRO A 32 15.69 -3.19 8.31
C PRO A 32 15.12 -2.75 6.96
N THR A 33 13.88 -3.16 6.69
CA THR A 33 13.22 -2.94 5.41
C THR A 33 11.75 -2.65 5.65
N TYR A 34 11.27 -1.50 5.17
CA TYR A 34 9.91 -1.01 5.34
C TYR A 34 9.24 -0.92 3.97
N CYS A 35 8.18 -1.69 3.77
CA CYS A 35 7.52 -1.82 2.48
C CYS A 35 6.12 -1.18 2.52
N TYR A 36 5.89 -0.25 1.59
CA TYR A 36 4.67 0.55 1.51
C TYR A 36 3.93 0.29 0.19
N ALA A 37 2.60 0.35 0.22
CA ALA A 37 1.76 0.24 -0.97
C ALA A 37 1.93 1.49 -1.85
N ALA A 38 2.36 1.32 -3.10
CA ALA A 38 2.53 2.40 -4.06
C ALA A 38 1.18 2.92 -4.57
N LEU A 39 1.06 4.23 -4.83
CA LEU A 39 -0.19 4.85 -5.32
C LEU A 39 -0.62 4.37 -6.71
N GLY A 40 0.32 3.89 -7.54
CA GLY A 40 0.09 3.36 -8.87
C GLY A 40 -0.09 1.84 -8.95
N GLY A 41 -0.17 1.15 -7.81
CA GLY A 41 -0.10 -0.30 -7.72
C GLY A 41 1.34 -0.81 -7.62
N GLY A 42 1.59 -1.70 -6.65
CA GLY A 42 2.92 -2.22 -6.33
C GLY A 42 3.32 -1.96 -4.88
N VAL A 43 4.55 -2.36 -4.54
CA VAL A 43 5.14 -2.19 -3.21
C VAL A 43 6.51 -1.55 -3.38
N GLU A 44 6.77 -0.47 -2.63
CA GLU A 44 8.05 0.22 -2.58
C GLU A 44 8.67 -0.02 -1.20
N CYS A 45 9.92 -0.51 -1.18
CA CYS A 45 10.61 -0.85 0.06
C CYS A 45 11.82 0.08 0.29
N TYR A 46 11.95 0.54 1.54
CA TYR A 46 12.97 1.48 1.97
C TYR A 46 13.73 0.93 3.18
N ARG A 47 14.98 1.37 3.37
CA ARG A 47 15.78 1.01 4.55
C ARG A 47 15.35 1.73 5.82
N GLU A 48 14.73 2.89 5.66
CA GLU A 48 14.25 3.73 6.75
C GLU A 48 12.74 3.95 6.60
N PRO A 49 12.01 4.05 7.72
CA PRO A 49 10.58 4.27 7.66
C PRO A 49 10.27 5.69 7.18
N ILE A 50 9.28 5.81 6.30
CA ILE A 50 8.79 7.10 5.83
C ILE A 50 7.79 7.63 6.87
N ALA A 51 8.11 8.79 7.45
CA ALA A 51 7.27 9.40 8.46
C ALA A 51 5.91 9.84 7.88
N GLY A 52 4.82 9.44 8.55
CA GLY A 52 3.46 9.79 8.16
C GLY A 52 2.80 8.84 7.15
N GLU A 53 3.51 7.80 6.69
CA GLU A 53 2.99 6.80 5.76
C GLU A 53 2.54 5.49 6.43
N ASP A 54 2.32 5.48 7.74
CA ASP A 54 1.92 4.28 8.50
C ASP A 54 0.68 3.57 7.94
N ARG A 55 -0.24 4.33 7.31
CA ARG A 55 -1.47 3.79 6.72
C ARG A 55 -1.23 3.01 5.43
N ARG A 56 -0.08 3.20 4.79
CA ARG A 56 0.33 2.52 3.55
C ARG A 56 1.31 1.38 3.83
N LEU A 57 1.74 1.20 5.08
CA LEU A 57 2.69 0.15 5.45
C LEU A 57 2.06 -1.23 5.22
N VAL A 58 2.71 -2.02 4.37
CA VAL A 58 2.28 -3.40 4.05
C VAL A 58 3.04 -4.39 4.92
N ASN A 59 4.35 -4.20 5.08
CA ASN A 59 5.20 -5.05 5.91
C ASN A 59 6.45 -4.28 6.36
N TYR A 60 7.09 -4.72 7.45
CA TYR A 60 8.36 -4.18 7.91
C TYR A 60 9.23 -5.27 8.54
N TYR A 61 10.55 -5.15 8.39
CA TYR A 61 11.55 -5.94 9.11
C TYR A 61 12.35 -4.99 10.01
N GLY A 62 12.56 -5.36 11.26
CA GLY A 62 13.21 -4.53 12.27
C GLY A 62 12.23 -3.86 13.22
N LYS A 63 12.58 -2.67 13.75
CA LYS A 63 11.75 -1.93 14.71
C LYS A 63 10.52 -1.35 14.03
N HIS A 64 9.36 -1.39 14.68
CA HIS A 64 8.15 -0.79 14.14
C HIS A 64 8.31 0.73 13.86
N PRO A 65 7.80 1.27 12.73
CA PRO A 65 7.93 2.70 12.36
C PRO A 65 7.51 3.69 13.44
N SER A 66 6.50 3.35 14.25
CA SER A 66 6.04 4.20 15.36
C SER A 66 7.06 4.39 16.49
N ARG A 67 8.17 3.63 16.49
CA ARG A 67 9.28 3.81 17.43
C ARG A 67 10.20 4.97 17.03
N PHE A 68 10.09 5.47 15.79
CA PHE A 68 10.90 6.56 15.28
C PHE A 68 10.21 7.91 15.54
N ASP A 69 11.00 8.90 15.93
CA ASP A 69 10.48 10.26 16.11
C ASP A 69 10.10 10.87 14.76
N ALA A 70 8.91 11.47 14.71
CA ALA A 70 8.47 12.18 13.51
C ALA A 70 9.41 13.36 13.23
N PRO A 71 9.80 13.60 11.97
CA PRO A 71 10.63 14.73 11.61
C PRO A 71 9.92 16.04 11.96
N ALA A 72 10.70 17.07 12.27
CA ALA A 72 10.16 18.38 12.58
C ALA A 72 9.30 18.88 11.42
N LYS A 73 8.06 19.30 11.73
CA LYS A 73 7.16 19.85 10.73
C LYS A 73 7.82 21.10 10.11
N PRO A 74 7.78 21.26 8.78
CA PRO A 74 8.29 22.47 8.16
C PRO A 74 7.55 23.69 8.72
N ALA A 75 8.26 24.82 8.80
CA ALA A 75 7.64 26.07 9.21
C ALA A 75 6.44 26.37 8.29
N PRO A 76 5.31 26.87 8.84
CA PRO A 76 4.15 27.20 8.03
C PRO A 76 4.55 28.17 6.92
N ALA A 77 4.16 27.85 5.69
CA ALA A 77 4.39 28.75 4.57
C ALA A 77 3.71 30.09 4.86
N GLN A 78 4.44 31.18 4.67
CA GLN A 78 3.85 32.51 4.72
C GLN A 78 3.11 32.73 3.41
N TYR A 79 1.79 32.55 3.44
CA TYR A 79 0.93 32.88 2.32
C TYR A 79 0.83 34.41 2.22
N GLN A 80 1.45 35.00 1.20
CA GLN A 80 1.11 36.37 0.81
C GLN A 80 -0.10 36.31 -0.09
N ALA A 81 -1.17 36.99 0.32
CA ALA A 81 -2.28 37.23 -0.59
C ALA A 81 -1.76 38.02 -1.80
N PRO A 82 -2.19 37.69 -3.03
CA PRO A 82 -1.90 38.54 -4.17
C PRO A 82 -2.44 39.95 -3.91
N PRO A 83 -1.78 41.00 -4.42
CA PRO A 83 -2.25 42.37 -4.28
C PRO A 83 -3.69 42.48 -4.81
N MET A 84 -4.55 43.22 -4.11
CA MET A 84 -5.90 43.46 -4.61
C MET A 84 -5.83 44.20 -5.94
N VAL A 85 -6.30 43.56 -7.00
CA VAL A 85 -6.43 44.17 -8.32
C VAL A 85 -7.85 44.72 -8.43
N ASN A 86 -7.99 46.05 -8.48
CA ASN A 86 -9.29 46.73 -8.62
C ASN A 86 -9.87 46.63 -10.04
N ALA A 87 -9.11 46.10 -10.99
CA ALA A 87 -9.53 45.94 -12.38
C ALA A 87 -9.83 44.47 -12.66
N TRP A 88 -11.10 44.16 -12.86
CA TRP A 88 -11.50 42.91 -13.51
C TRP A 88 -11.26 43.07 -15.02
N VAL A 89 -10.23 42.41 -15.53
CA VAL A 89 -10.08 42.22 -16.98
C VAL A 89 -11.02 41.08 -17.35
N LYS A 90 -12.12 41.40 -18.06
CA LYS A 90 -12.98 40.37 -18.62
C LYS A 90 -12.16 39.65 -19.69
N ASP A 91 -11.91 38.35 -19.50
CA ASP A 91 -11.35 37.54 -20.58
C ASP A 91 -12.23 37.72 -21.83
N PRO A 92 -11.64 37.86 -23.02
CA PRO A 92 -12.41 37.97 -24.24
C PRO A 92 -13.33 36.75 -24.31
N GLU A 93 -14.63 37.00 -24.58
CA GLU A 93 -15.59 35.90 -24.71
C GLU A 93 -15.05 34.90 -25.72
N PRO A 94 -15.12 33.58 -25.43
CA PRO A 94 -14.62 32.58 -26.35
C PRO A 94 -15.34 32.77 -27.67
N VAL A 95 -14.59 33.07 -28.73
CA VAL A 95 -15.13 33.18 -30.09
C VAL A 95 -15.86 31.88 -30.37
N VAL A 96 -17.17 31.97 -30.66
CA VAL A 96 -17.99 30.81 -31.00
C VAL A 96 -17.36 30.14 -32.20
N ARG A 97 -16.65 29.04 -31.95
CA ARG A 97 -16.12 28.20 -33.02
C ARG A 97 -17.31 27.45 -33.59
N VAL A 98 -17.52 27.58 -34.89
CA VAL A 98 -18.46 26.74 -35.63
C VAL A 98 -18.14 25.28 -35.31
N LEU A 99 -19.17 24.49 -35.00
CA LEU A 99 -19.00 23.05 -34.76
C LEU A 99 -18.30 22.45 -35.99
N PRO A 100 -17.20 21.69 -35.80
CA PRO A 100 -16.50 21.06 -36.92
C PRO A 100 -17.47 20.13 -37.65
N LYS A 101 -17.63 20.34 -38.96
CA LYS A 101 -18.65 19.67 -39.80
C LYS A 101 -18.30 18.21 -40.16
N GLY A 102 -17.38 17.60 -39.41
CA GLY A 102 -16.91 16.24 -39.65
C GLY A 102 -15.76 16.14 -40.66
N ASP A 103 -15.23 17.26 -41.16
CA ASP A 103 -14.02 17.25 -41.98
C ASP A 103 -12.77 17.22 -41.07
N LEU A 104 -11.84 16.30 -41.35
CA LEU A 104 -10.59 16.13 -40.61
C LEU A 104 -9.68 17.37 -40.73
N ALA A 105 -9.92 18.20 -41.74
CA ALA A 105 -9.24 19.49 -41.92
C ALA A 105 -9.45 20.45 -40.73
N ASP A 106 -10.57 20.33 -39.99
CA ASP A 106 -10.87 21.20 -38.84
C ASP A 106 -10.14 20.78 -37.55
N ARG A 107 -9.36 19.69 -37.57
CA ARG A 107 -8.71 19.12 -36.39
C ARG A 107 -7.20 18.98 -36.60
N PRO A 108 -6.44 20.09 -36.53
CA PRO A 108 -4.99 20.08 -36.79
C PRO A 108 -4.20 19.21 -35.79
N TRP A 109 -4.74 18.90 -34.60
CA TRP A 109 -4.12 17.98 -33.64
C TRP A 109 -4.29 16.49 -34.02
N LEU A 110 -5.19 16.16 -34.95
CA LEU A 110 -5.30 14.84 -35.59
C LEU A 110 -4.39 14.74 -36.83
N ALA A 111 -3.92 15.87 -37.36
CA ALA A 111 -3.11 15.92 -38.59
C ALA A 111 -1.67 15.39 -38.43
N SER A 112 -1.26 14.99 -37.23
CA SER A 112 0.05 14.36 -37.00
C SER A 112 -0.08 12.90 -36.56
N GLY A 113 -0.15 12.00 -37.53
CA GLY A 113 0.18 10.58 -37.34
C GLY A 113 -0.73 9.76 -36.42
N TYR A 114 -1.88 10.30 -36.00
CA TYR A 114 -2.82 9.54 -35.20
C TYR A 114 -3.58 8.54 -36.08
N GLN A 115 -3.14 7.28 -36.06
CA GLN A 115 -3.94 6.16 -36.55
C GLN A 115 -4.90 5.74 -35.44
N GLU A 116 -6.19 5.90 -35.67
CA GLU A 116 -7.22 5.32 -34.81
C GLU A 116 -6.93 3.81 -34.69
N PRO A 117 -6.74 3.27 -33.48
CA PRO A 117 -6.42 1.86 -33.32
C PRO A 117 -7.59 1.04 -33.82
N VAL A 118 -7.40 0.38 -34.97
CA VAL A 118 -8.37 -0.56 -35.53
C VAL A 118 -8.65 -1.62 -34.47
N ALA A 119 -9.93 -1.84 -34.15
CA ALA A 119 -10.34 -2.89 -33.23
C ALA A 119 -9.76 -4.22 -33.71
N ARG A 120 -8.75 -4.72 -33.00
CA ARG A 120 -8.13 -6.01 -33.32
C ARG A 120 -9.13 -7.09 -32.94
N GLU A 121 -9.53 -7.92 -33.91
CA GLU A 121 -10.30 -9.12 -33.63
C GLU A 121 -9.55 -9.98 -32.60
N ALA A 122 -10.28 -10.47 -31.60
CA ALA A 122 -9.68 -11.26 -30.53
C ALA A 122 -9.04 -12.52 -31.12
N SER A 123 -7.72 -12.67 -30.91
CA SER A 123 -6.99 -13.83 -31.41
C SER A 123 -7.51 -15.11 -30.74
N PRO A 124 -8.02 -16.10 -31.51
CA PRO A 124 -8.54 -17.34 -30.95
C PRO A 124 -7.46 -18.12 -30.20
N VAL A 125 -6.20 -17.98 -30.63
CA VAL A 125 -5.03 -18.60 -29.97
C VAL A 125 -4.77 -17.96 -28.61
N ALA A 126 -4.83 -16.63 -28.52
CA ALA A 126 -4.65 -15.91 -27.25
C ALA A 126 -5.76 -16.24 -26.25
N THR A 127 -7.01 -16.33 -26.72
CA THR A 127 -8.15 -16.72 -25.90
C THR A 127 -8.01 -18.16 -25.37
N GLN A 128 -7.58 -19.10 -26.22
CA GLN A 128 -7.35 -20.48 -25.77
C GLN A 128 -6.19 -20.59 -24.77
N ALA A 129 -5.11 -19.82 -24.97
CA ALA A 129 -3.99 -19.78 -24.03
C ALA A 129 -4.43 -19.25 -22.66
N LEU A 130 -5.22 -18.17 -22.65
CA LEU A 130 -5.79 -17.60 -21.42
C LEU A 130 -6.68 -18.60 -20.69
N LEU A 131 -7.55 -19.31 -21.42
CA LEU A 131 -8.43 -20.33 -20.83
C LEU A 131 -7.65 -21.49 -20.22
N ARG A 132 -6.56 -21.94 -20.88
CA ARG A 132 -5.68 -22.97 -20.30
C ARG A 132 -5.00 -22.47 -19.03
N GLN A 133 -4.46 -21.26 -19.05
CA GLN A 133 -3.82 -20.68 -17.87
C GLN A 133 -4.79 -20.52 -16.70
N ALA A 134 -6.02 -20.08 -16.97
CA ALA A 134 -7.07 -19.99 -15.95
C ALA A 134 -7.42 -21.36 -15.38
N HIS A 135 -7.51 -22.39 -16.22
CA HIS A 135 -7.80 -23.76 -15.78
C HIS A 135 -6.68 -24.32 -14.89
N GLU A 136 -5.42 -24.13 -15.26
CA GLU A 136 -4.27 -24.56 -14.44
C GLU A 136 -4.20 -23.84 -13.10
N HIS A 137 -4.54 -22.54 -13.07
CA HIS A 137 -4.55 -21.78 -11.84
C HIS A 137 -5.63 -22.31 -10.88
N LEU A 138 -6.84 -22.55 -11.39
CA LEU A 138 -7.96 -23.07 -10.59
C LEU A 138 -7.69 -24.48 -10.06
N SER A 139 -7.10 -25.36 -10.86
CA SER A 139 -6.79 -26.72 -10.42
C SER A 139 -5.76 -26.73 -9.29
N ARG A 140 -4.70 -25.91 -9.40
CA ARG A 140 -3.70 -25.76 -8.33
C ARG A 140 -4.33 -25.19 -7.06
N SER A 141 -5.17 -24.15 -7.16
CA SER A 141 -5.80 -23.56 -5.97
C SER A 141 -6.73 -24.55 -5.26
N ILE A 142 -7.49 -25.36 -6.00
CA ILE A 142 -8.35 -26.39 -5.41
C ILE A 142 -7.51 -27.47 -4.70
N GLN A 143 -6.41 -27.87 -5.31
CA GLN A 143 -5.53 -28.89 -4.73
C GLN A 143 -4.83 -28.40 -3.45
N GLN A 144 -4.40 -27.15 -3.43
CA GLN A 144 -3.83 -26.51 -2.22
C GLN A 144 -4.86 -26.40 -1.10
N ASP A 145 -6.06 -25.87 -1.38
CA ASP A 145 -7.14 -25.78 -0.38
C ASP A 145 -7.52 -27.16 0.20
N SER A 146 -7.52 -28.20 -0.65
CA SER A 146 -7.76 -29.56 -0.18
C SER A 146 -6.63 -30.07 0.72
N GLN A 147 -5.36 -29.80 0.41
CA GLN A 147 -4.23 -30.20 1.24
C GLN A 147 -4.21 -29.46 2.58
N ASP A 148 -4.50 -28.17 2.57
CA ASP A 148 -4.57 -27.35 3.78
C ASP A 148 -5.65 -27.84 4.74
N LYS A 149 -6.82 -28.23 4.19
CA LYS A 149 -7.89 -28.87 4.98
C LYS A 149 -7.46 -30.21 5.58
N LEU A 150 -6.76 -31.05 4.81
CA LEU A 150 -6.25 -32.33 5.32
C LEU A 150 -5.19 -32.12 6.42
N ASN A 151 -4.30 -31.15 6.25
CA ASN A 151 -3.28 -30.81 7.23
C ASN A 151 -3.92 -30.25 8.52
N GLY A 152 -4.96 -29.42 8.41
CA GLY A 152 -5.71 -28.93 9.56
C GLY A 152 -6.40 -30.04 10.35
N LEU A 153 -6.99 -31.02 9.67
CA LEU A 153 -7.62 -32.17 10.33
C LEU A 153 -6.59 -33.05 11.06
N ASN A 154 -5.44 -33.31 10.45
CA ASN A 154 -4.37 -34.08 11.09
C ASN A 154 -3.73 -33.34 12.29
N GLY A 155 -3.66 -32.00 12.24
CA GLY A 155 -3.18 -31.19 13.36
C GLY A 155 -4.11 -31.26 14.58
N SER A 156 -5.43 -31.25 14.35
CA SER A 156 -6.42 -31.34 15.44
C SER A 156 -6.52 -32.71 16.13
N ALA A 157 -5.96 -33.78 15.55
CA ALA A 157 -5.99 -35.12 16.13
C ALA A 157 -4.84 -35.39 17.13
N GLY A 158 -3.88 -34.46 17.29
CA GLY A 158 -2.67 -34.65 18.11
C GLY A 158 -2.71 -34.01 19.51
N GLU A 159 -3.72 -33.20 19.84
CA GLU A 159 -3.68 -32.32 21.03
C GLU A 159 -4.51 -32.78 22.24
N ASP A 160 -5.23 -33.91 22.16
CA ASP A 160 -6.13 -34.40 23.23
C ASP A 160 -5.72 -35.76 23.86
N ALA A 161 -4.42 -36.04 24.00
CA ALA A 161 -3.94 -37.20 24.78
C ALA A 161 -3.49 -36.76 26.18
N PRO A 162 -4.25 -37.04 27.27
CA PRO A 162 -3.81 -36.70 28.61
C PRO A 162 -2.63 -37.58 29.04
N PRO A 163 -1.62 -37.04 29.77
CA PRO A 163 -0.53 -37.84 30.28
C PRO A 163 -1.02 -38.77 31.40
N PHE A 164 -0.95 -40.08 31.16
CA PHE A 164 -1.13 -41.09 32.21
C PHE A 164 -0.01 -40.96 33.24
N ARG A 165 -0.41 -40.80 34.51
CA ARG A 165 0.43 -40.95 35.70
C ARG A 165 0.63 -42.41 36.06
#